data_AF-E6QPQ0-F1
#
_entry.id   AF-E6QPQ0-F1
#
_cell.length_a   1.000
_cell.length_b   1.000
_cell.length_c   1.000
_cell.angle_alpha   90.00
_cell.angle_beta   90.00
_cell.angle_gamma   90.00
#
_symmetry.space_group_name_H-M   'P 1'
#
loop_
_entity.id
_entity.type
_entity.pdbx_description
1 polymer ?
#
loop_
_entity_poly.entity_id
_entity_poly.type
_entity_poly.pdbx_seq_one_letter_code
_entity_poly.pdbx_strand_id
1 'polypeptide(L)'
;MNYQTNAVGSPCDLPPIITLSEDGYVRLTLETFSVTPLVHLVSGLDEDSPNPSREGGSLARISGYTEWVSASMPTITLGWDWWLDVSQGQFDYVRSSAPRCNVMLVAAMQHDLGSAQTLGLLEAAIDALAWREAVQKHIVTRYS
;
A
#
# COMPACT_ATOMS: atom_id res chain seq x y z
N MET A 1 -22.40 -37.55 -37.38
CA MET A 1 -22.64 -37.04 -36.01
C MET A 1 -21.27 -36.92 -35.34
N ASN A 2 -21.04 -35.79 -34.67
CA ASN A 2 -19.94 -35.45 -33.72
C ASN A 2 -19.19 -34.18 -34.13
N TYR A 3 -19.84 -33.04 -33.87
CA TYR A 3 -19.14 -31.79 -33.63
C TYR A 3 -18.45 -31.88 -32.26
N GLN A 4 -17.12 -31.88 -32.23
CA GLN A 4 -16.38 -31.56 -31.01
C GLN A 4 -16.41 -30.05 -30.82
N THR A 5 -17.30 -29.58 -29.96
CA THR A 5 -17.26 -28.22 -29.42
C THR A 5 -16.12 -28.15 -28.41
N ASN A 6 -15.04 -27.44 -28.76
CA ASN A 6 -14.05 -27.00 -27.79
C ASN A 6 -14.75 -26.05 -26.81
N ALA A 7 -14.81 -26.47 -25.54
CA ALA A 7 -15.24 -25.61 -24.46
C ALA A 7 -14.18 -24.50 -24.27
N VAL A 8 -14.55 -23.27 -24.60
CA VAL A 8 -13.81 -22.08 -24.21
C VAL A 8 -13.93 -21.98 -22.69
N GLY A 9 -12.81 -22.16 -21.98
CA GLY A 9 -12.76 -21.98 -20.54
C GLY A 9 -13.22 -20.58 -20.14
N SER A 10 -13.96 -20.49 -19.05
CA SER A 10 -14.43 -19.24 -18.46
C SER A 10 -13.26 -18.26 -18.27
N PRO A 11 -13.44 -16.95 -18.55
CA PRO A 11 -12.38 -15.94 -18.40
C PRO A 11 -11.91 -15.70 -16.95
N CYS A 12 -12.45 -16.43 -15.97
CA CYS A 12 -12.26 -16.17 -14.54
C CYS A 12 -11.01 -16.82 -13.91
N ASP A 13 -10.26 -17.64 -14.64
CA ASP A 13 -9.15 -18.43 -14.07
C ASP A 13 -7.76 -18.03 -14.62
N LEU A 14 -7.64 -16.89 -15.30
CA LEU A 14 -6.31 -16.41 -15.70
C LEU A 14 -5.56 -15.91 -14.46
N PRO A 15 -4.33 -16.36 -14.24
CA PRO A 15 -3.52 -15.87 -13.12
C PRO A 15 -3.33 -14.36 -13.25
N PRO A 16 -3.30 -13.64 -12.12
CA PRO A 16 -3.08 -12.20 -12.11
C PRO A 16 -1.83 -11.83 -12.93
N ILE A 17 -2.01 -10.98 -13.94
CA ILE A 17 -0.92 -10.52 -14.79
C ILE A 17 -0.22 -9.36 -14.08
N ILE A 18 1.02 -9.60 -13.67
CA ILE A 18 1.90 -8.62 -13.04
C ILE A 18 3.16 -8.54 -13.88
N THR A 19 3.48 -7.36 -14.41
CA THR A 19 4.59 -7.19 -15.36
C THR A 19 5.59 -6.15 -14.85
N LEU A 20 6.87 -6.52 -14.76
CA LEU A 20 7.94 -5.55 -14.53
C LEU A 20 8.30 -4.89 -15.86
N SER A 21 8.30 -3.56 -15.88
CA SER A 21 8.60 -2.78 -17.07
C SER A 21 10.01 -2.17 -16.99
N GLU A 22 10.54 -1.76 -18.15
CA GLU A 22 11.90 -1.20 -18.26
C GLU A 22 12.10 0.12 -17.48
N ASP A 23 11.01 0.86 -17.24
CA ASP A 23 11.00 2.09 -16.45
C ASP A 23 11.00 1.84 -14.93
N GLY A 24 11.05 0.58 -14.51
CA GLY A 24 11.09 0.17 -13.10
C GLY A 24 9.72 0.03 -12.44
N TYR A 25 8.62 0.32 -13.15
CA TYR A 25 7.28 0.11 -12.63
C TYR A 25 6.81 -1.33 -12.81
N VAL A 26 6.12 -1.82 -11.79
CA VAL A 26 5.29 -3.01 -11.84
C VAL A 26 3.89 -2.59 -12.30
N ARG A 27 3.50 -3.08 -13.48
CA ARG A 27 2.20 -2.83 -14.10
C ARG A 27 1.23 -3.96 -13.82
N LEU A 28 0.06 -3.61 -13.29
CA LEU A 28 -1.03 -4.52 -12.94
C LEU A 28 -2.37 -3.77 -12.86
N THR A 29 -3.48 -4.49 -12.91
CA THR A 29 -4.82 -3.91 -12.71
C THR A 29 -5.10 -3.68 -11.23
N LEU A 30 -6.05 -2.78 -10.90
CA LEU A 30 -6.49 -2.58 -9.53
C LEU A 30 -7.08 -3.86 -8.90
N GLU A 31 -7.79 -4.66 -9.71
CA GLU A 31 -8.30 -5.96 -9.29
C GLU A 31 -7.17 -6.90 -8.88
N THR A 32 -6.13 -7.00 -9.71
CA THR A 32 -4.93 -7.80 -9.41
C THR A 32 -4.25 -7.30 -8.14
N PHE A 33 -4.11 -5.99 -7.98
CA PHE A 33 -3.53 -5.40 -6.77
C PHE A 33 -4.35 -5.76 -5.52
N SER A 34 -5.67 -5.64 -5.59
CA SER A 34 -6.59 -5.86 -4.45
C SER A 34 -6.58 -7.30 -3.95
N VAL A 35 -6.31 -8.28 -4.83
CA VAL A 35 -6.20 -9.70 -4.44
C VAL A 35 -4.75 -10.12 -4.16
N THR A 36 -3.76 -9.26 -4.38
CA THR A 36 -2.35 -9.56 -4.11
C THR A 36 -2.06 -9.30 -2.63
N PRO A 37 -1.71 -10.33 -1.84
CA PRO A 37 -1.44 -10.13 -0.43
C PRO A 37 -0.20 -9.24 -0.21
N LEU A 38 -0.38 -8.21 0.63
CA LEU A 38 0.71 -7.39 1.14
C LEU A 38 1.06 -7.85 2.56
N VAL A 39 2.35 -8.03 2.79
CA VAL A 39 2.93 -8.43 4.07
C VAL A 39 3.64 -7.23 4.66
N HIS A 40 3.39 -6.98 5.94
CA HIS A 40 4.10 -5.96 6.71
C HIS A 40 5.58 -6.30 6.77
N LEU A 41 6.44 -5.37 6.34
CA LEU A 41 7.90 -5.55 6.38
C LEU A 41 8.48 -4.90 7.63
N VAL A 42 8.21 -3.60 7.84
CA VAL A 42 8.76 -2.84 8.96
C VAL A 42 7.93 -1.59 9.24
N SER A 43 7.94 -1.14 10.50
CA SER A 43 7.49 0.20 10.87
C SER A 43 8.47 0.87 11.82
N GLY A 44 8.60 2.19 11.69
CA GLY A 44 9.45 3.02 12.53
C GLY A 44 8.70 4.22 13.07
N LEU A 45 9.26 4.83 14.11
CA LEU A 45 8.87 6.17 14.56
C LEU A 45 9.78 7.16 13.87
N ASP A 46 9.23 8.31 13.48
CA ASP A 46 10.05 9.42 13.05
C ASP A 46 10.68 10.04 14.30
N GLU A 47 12.00 10.04 14.37
CA GLU A 47 12.70 10.79 15.39
C GLU A 47 12.66 12.27 14.99
N ASP A 48 11.74 13.03 15.60
CA ASP A 48 11.73 14.48 15.49
C ASP A 48 13.14 15.01 15.82
N SER A 49 13.81 15.61 14.83
CA SER A 49 14.89 16.53 15.14
C SER A 49 14.26 17.70 15.91
N PRO A 50 14.72 18.03 17.13
CA PRO A 50 14.10 19.08 17.92
C PRO A 50 14.13 20.37 17.12
N ASN A 51 12.97 20.81 16.63
CA ASN A 51 12.85 22.04 15.87
C ASN A 51 12.94 23.20 16.88
N PRO A 52 14.04 23.98 16.92
CA PRO A 52 14.31 24.92 18.01
C PRO A 52 13.39 26.16 18.00
N SER A 53 12.43 26.21 17.07
CA SER A 53 11.57 27.37 16.77
C SER A 53 10.12 27.22 17.25
N ARG A 54 9.77 26.17 18.00
CA ARG A 54 8.46 26.05 18.64
C ARG A 54 8.40 26.89 19.93
N GLU A 55 8.26 28.21 19.77
CA GLU A 55 7.84 29.10 20.86
C GLU A 55 6.35 28.85 21.16
N GLY A 56 6.09 28.03 22.19
CA GLY A 56 4.73 27.71 22.67
C GLY A 56 4.39 26.22 22.62
N GLY A 57 3.40 25.80 23.43
CA GLY A 57 2.95 24.42 23.58
C GLY A 57 2.32 23.83 22.31
N SER A 58 3.14 23.49 21.33
CA SER A 58 2.72 22.69 20.18
C SER A 58 2.58 21.24 20.62
N LEU A 59 1.47 20.59 20.25
CA LEU A 59 1.29 19.16 20.47
C LEU A 59 2.44 18.41 19.79
N ALA A 60 3.26 17.72 20.59
CA ALA A 60 4.17 16.71 20.08
C ALA A 60 3.32 15.61 19.44
N ARG A 61 3.52 15.37 18.14
CA ARG A 61 2.75 14.42 17.36
C ARG A 61 3.63 13.21 17.12
N ILE A 62 3.21 12.06 17.60
CA ILE A 62 3.91 10.81 17.30
C ILE A 62 3.62 10.49 15.82
N SER A 63 4.66 10.43 15.01
CA SER A 63 4.58 10.01 13.61
C SER A 63 5.60 8.91 13.31
N GLY A 64 5.47 8.34 12.13
CA GLY A 64 6.35 7.30 11.66
C GLY A 64 6.06 6.88 10.25
N TYR A 65 6.71 5.81 9.84
CA TYR A 65 6.54 5.20 8.53
C TYR A 65 6.21 3.71 8.65
N THR A 66 5.68 3.14 7.58
CA THR A 66 5.43 1.71 7.44
C THR A 66 5.74 1.26 6.03
N GLU A 67 6.38 0.11 5.88
CA GLU A 67 6.79 -0.49 4.61
C GLU A 67 6.17 -1.88 4.48
N TRP A 68 5.69 -2.19 3.28
CA TRP A 68 4.94 -3.39 2.93
C TRP A 68 5.43 -3.94 1.60
N VAL A 69 5.40 -5.27 1.48
CA VAL A 69 5.83 -5.97 0.27
C VAL A 69 4.86 -7.09 -0.08
N SER A 70 4.71 -7.40 -1.37
CA SER A 70 4.03 -8.62 -1.80
C SER A 70 4.99 -9.81 -1.86
N ALA A 71 4.43 -11.02 -1.85
CA ALA A 71 5.16 -12.24 -2.21
C ALA A 71 5.09 -12.54 -3.73
N SER A 72 4.56 -11.63 -4.54
CA SER A 72 4.46 -11.81 -6.00
C SER A 72 5.82 -11.70 -6.68
N MET A 73 5.89 -12.17 -7.92
CA MET A 73 7.00 -11.94 -8.82
C MET A 73 6.48 -11.23 -10.08
N PRO A 74 6.89 -9.97 -10.38
CA PRO A 74 7.78 -9.13 -9.58
C PRO A 74 7.18 -8.71 -8.23
N THR A 75 8.07 -8.35 -7.29
CA THR A 75 7.68 -7.87 -5.96
C THR A 75 7.11 -6.46 -6.04
N ILE A 76 5.96 -6.26 -5.40
CA ILE A 76 5.33 -4.96 -5.20
C ILE A 76 5.81 -4.41 -3.86
N THR A 77 6.18 -3.13 -3.84
CA THR A 77 6.65 -2.43 -2.63
C THR A 77 5.76 -1.21 -2.39
N LEU A 78 5.30 -1.01 -1.15
CA LEU A 78 4.55 0.17 -0.74
C LEU A 78 5.05 0.67 0.62
N GLY A 79 5.25 1.97 0.73
CA GLY A 79 5.55 2.64 1.98
C GLY A 79 4.76 3.91 2.15
N TRP A 80 4.31 4.21 3.37
CA TRP A 80 3.62 5.47 3.66
C TRP A 80 3.91 5.93 5.09
N ASP A 81 3.67 7.23 5.32
CA ASP A 81 3.83 7.85 6.61
C ASP A 81 2.50 7.85 7.36
N TRP A 82 2.57 7.81 8.68
CA TRP A 82 1.42 7.82 9.57
C TRP A 82 1.66 8.73 10.78
N TRP A 83 0.57 9.07 11.47
CA TRP A 83 0.59 9.72 12.77
C TRP A 83 -0.42 9.10 13.70
N LEU A 84 -0.15 9.25 15.00
CA LEU A 84 -1.07 8.86 16.04
C LEU A 84 -2.06 10.02 16.31
N ASP A 85 -3.33 9.80 16.00
CA ASP A 85 -4.42 10.69 16.42
C ASP A 85 -4.92 10.24 17.81
N VAL A 86 -4.98 11.17 18.75
CA VAL A 86 -5.43 10.94 20.14
C VAL A 86 -6.64 11.81 20.50
N SER A 87 -7.23 12.50 19.53
CA SER A 87 -8.28 13.51 19.74
C SER A 87 -9.57 12.96 20.33
N GLN A 88 -9.87 11.66 20.13
CA GLN A 88 -11.12 11.01 20.54
C GLN A 88 -11.02 10.22 21.84
N GLY A 89 -9.95 10.40 22.63
CA GLY A 89 -9.72 9.63 23.86
C GLY A 89 -9.32 8.16 23.64
N GLN A 90 -9.24 7.73 22.38
CA GLN A 90 -8.57 6.52 21.92
C GLN A 90 -7.47 6.95 20.95
N PHE A 91 -6.41 6.16 20.84
CA PHE A 91 -5.38 6.40 19.83
C PHE A 91 -5.72 5.64 18.55
N ASP A 92 -5.57 6.29 17.40
CA ASP A 92 -5.69 5.67 16.08
C ASP A 92 -4.48 6.03 15.21
N TYR A 93 -4.08 5.10 14.35
CA TYR A 93 -3.03 5.32 13.35
C TYR A 93 -3.68 5.86 12.07
N VAL A 94 -3.33 7.09 11.72
CA VAL A 94 -3.88 7.76 10.54
C VAL A 94 -2.78 7.89 9.49
N ARG A 95 -3.06 7.53 8.24
CA ARG A 95 -2.13 7.74 7.12
C ARG A 95 -1.96 9.24 6.87
N SER A 96 -0.73 9.72 6.73
CA SER A 96 -0.41 11.14 6.56
C SER A 96 0.28 11.48 5.24
N SER A 97 0.57 10.48 4.39
CA SER A 97 1.12 10.70 3.05
C SER A 97 0.53 9.75 2.02
N ALA A 98 0.70 10.10 0.75
CA ALA A 98 0.46 9.19 -0.36
C ALA A 98 1.50 8.06 -0.34
N PRO A 99 1.14 6.85 -0.78
CA PRO A 99 2.08 5.74 -0.78
C PRO A 99 3.22 5.96 -1.78
N ARG A 100 4.45 5.78 -1.31
CA ARG A 100 5.62 5.57 -2.16
C ARG A 100 5.60 4.12 -2.62
N CYS A 101 5.56 3.88 -3.93
CA CYS A 101 5.45 2.53 -4.46
C CYS A 101 6.15 2.38 -5.81
N ASN A 102 6.38 1.13 -6.21
CA ASN A 102 6.87 0.77 -7.54
C ASN A 102 5.74 0.38 -8.51
N VAL A 103 4.49 0.77 -8.24
CA VAL A 103 3.32 0.35 -9.01
C VAL A 103 2.86 1.43 -9.98
N MET A 104 2.53 1.02 -11.21
CA MET A 104 1.71 1.79 -12.14
C MET A 104 0.45 0.98 -12.45
N LEU A 105 -0.73 1.47 -12.04
CA LEU A 105 -1.96 0.77 -12.37
C LEU A 105 -2.27 0.93 -13.85
N VAL A 106 -2.75 -0.15 -14.46
CA VAL A 106 -3.21 -0.16 -15.86
C VAL A 106 -4.68 -0.54 -15.92
N ALA A 107 -5.42 -0.03 -16.92
CA ALA A 107 -6.75 -0.59 -17.20
C ALA A 107 -6.67 -1.86 -18.05
N ALA A 108 -7.84 -2.42 -18.39
CA ALA A 108 -7.97 -3.71 -19.08
C ALA A 108 -7.16 -3.82 -20.38
N MET A 109 -6.92 -2.71 -21.09
CA MET A 109 -6.13 -2.68 -22.34
C MET A 109 -4.62 -2.47 -22.12
N GLN A 110 -4.13 -2.66 -20.88
CA GLN A 110 -2.71 -2.45 -20.50
C GLN A 110 -2.19 -1.02 -20.74
N HIS A 111 -3.09 -0.05 -20.74
CA HIS A 111 -2.72 1.36 -20.76
C HIS A 111 -2.53 1.90 -19.34
N ASP A 112 -1.49 2.71 -19.13
CA ASP A 112 -1.23 3.35 -17.84
C ASP A 112 -2.37 4.28 -17.45
N LEU A 113 -2.82 4.19 -16.20
CA LEU A 113 -3.73 5.17 -15.60
C LEU A 113 -3.01 6.49 -15.26
N GLY A 114 -1.67 6.44 -15.21
CA GLY A 114 -0.83 7.55 -14.77
C GLY A 114 -0.70 7.63 -13.25
N SER A 115 0.28 8.42 -12.82
CA SER A 115 0.72 8.49 -11.42
C SER A 115 -0.39 8.96 -10.47
N ALA A 116 -1.08 10.06 -10.78
CA ALA A 116 -2.10 10.62 -9.89
C ALA A 116 -3.29 9.66 -9.66
N GLN A 117 -3.80 9.05 -10.74
CA GLN A 117 -4.89 8.09 -10.63
C GLN A 117 -4.46 6.80 -9.93
N THR A 118 -3.24 6.33 -10.23
CA THR A 118 -2.65 5.18 -9.53
C THR A 118 -2.59 5.42 -8.03
N LEU A 119 -2.00 6.54 -7.60
CA LEU A 119 -1.88 6.86 -6.18
C LEU A 119 -3.24 6.97 -5.50
N GLY A 120 -4.22 7.69 -6.08
CA GLY A 120 -5.55 7.82 -5.46
C GLY A 120 -6.28 6.48 -5.27
N LEU A 121 -6.11 5.54 -6.21
CA LEU A 121 -6.69 4.20 -6.08
C LEU A 121 -5.94 3.34 -5.04
N LEU A 122 -4.61 3.44 -4.98
CA LEU A 122 -3.81 2.74 -3.98
C LEU A 122 -4.07 3.28 -2.57
N GLU A 123 -4.28 4.58 -2.41
CA GLU A 123 -4.68 5.20 -1.14
C GLU A 123 -5.98 4.60 -0.62
N ALA A 124 -7.01 4.54 -1.45
CA ALA A 124 -8.29 3.92 -1.08
C ALA A 124 -8.14 2.43 -0.73
N ALA A 125 -7.32 1.70 -1.49
CA ALA A 125 -7.05 0.29 -1.21
C ALA A 125 -6.29 0.11 0.13
N ILE A 126 -5.29 0.93 0.42
CA ILE A 126 -4.55 0.93 1.68
C ILE A 126 -5.47 1.27 2.85
N ASP A 127 -6.35 2.26 2.70
CA ASP A 127 -7.25 2.67 3.77
C ASP A 127 -8.25 1.56 4.15
N ALA A 128 -8.50 0.61 3.24
CA ALA A 128 -9.28 -0.61 3.49
C ALA A 128 -8.48 -1.79 4.07
N LEU A 129 -7.14 -1.73 4.11
CA LEU A 129 -6.31 -2.75 4.74
C LEU A 129 -6.35 -2.62 6.27
N ALA A 130 -6.25 -3.76 6.96
CA ALA A 130 -5.99 -3.84 8.41
C ALA A 130 -4.51 -3.53 8.74
N TRP A 131 -3.99 -2.43 8.20
CA TRP A 131 -2.58 -2.07 8.34
C TRP A 131 -2.26 -1.48 9.72
N ARG A 132 -3.26 -0.86 10.36
CA ARG A 132 -3.11 -0.19 11.67
C ARG A 132 -2.72 -1.18 12.76
N GLU A 133 -3.31 -2.36 12.75
CA GLU A 133 -3.04 -3.46 13.67
C GLU A 133 -1.61 -3.99 13.51
N ALA A 134 -1.15 -4.12 12.26
CA ALA A 134 0.21 -4.56 11.97
C ALA A 134 1.26 -3.54 12.45
N VAL A 135 1.02 -2.25 12.18
CA VAL A 135 1.88 -1.15 12.65
C VAL A 135 1.90 -1.12 14.18
N GLN A 136 0.74 -1.11 14.83
CA GLN A 136 0.65 -1.09 16.30
C GLN A 136 1.42 -2.26 16.92
N LYS A 137 1.19 -3.49 16.43
CA LYS A 137 1.88 -4.68 16.90
C LYS A 137 3.40 -4.54 16.76
N HIS A 138 3.87 -4.03 15.61
CA HIS A 138 5.30 -3.87 15.35
C HIS A 138 5.93 -2.81 16.26
N ILE A 139 5.31 -1.63 16.38
CA ILE A 139 5.79 -0.54 17.24
C ILE A 139 5.84 -0.99 18.70
N VAL A 140 4.78 -1.61 19.22
CA VAL A 140 4.76 -2.11 20.61
C VAL A 140 5.86 -3.14 20.84
N THR A 141 6.08 -4.06 19.91
CA THR A 141 7.12 -5.10 20.05
C THR A 141 8.54 -4.53 19.96
N ARG A 142 8.74 -3.52 19.11
CA ARG A 142 10.06 -2.95 18.84
C ARG A 142 10.54 -2.02 19.95
N TYR A 143 9.63 -1.33 20.62
CA TYR A 143 9.94 -0.29 21.62
C TYR A 143 9.49 -0.67 23.05
N SER A 144 9.17 -1.94 23.30
CA SER A 144 8.92 -2.48 24.65
C SER A 144 10.19 -2.64 25.47
#